data_AF-A0A1G9BWJ1-F1
#
_entry.id   AF-A0A1G9BWJ1-F1
#
_cell.length_a   1.000
_cell.length_b   1.000
_cell.length_c   1.000
_cell.angle_alpha   90.00
_cell.angle_beta   90.00
_cell.angle_gamma   90.00
#
_symmetry.space_group_name_H-M   'P 1'
#
loop_
_entity.id
_entity.type
_entity.pdbx_description
1 polymer ?
#
loop_
_entity_poly.entity_id
_entity_poly.type
_entity_poly.pdbx_seq_one_letter_code
_entity_poly.pdbx_strand_id
1 'polypeptide(L)'
;MTPDEYAEIIASLNGLLKSGNVDKSDLTPEFKEKIEDFDTQLAQKVTKGNVAVADINKNLGKFNQTYMSDELLQQMAGNTPINAVPADGSVNNSKLDSIVYGKILDIGTNANSLDVPGFYTVSSGVRATEALNFPPGNQFGVLNVRHLGSAVIAQSYTMHSIGEIWTRRRYSGSWSAWRKINENIRTSFLNKLDLNEITDTGEWRQVDSAHITSNLNYPDISGDALTGTLLVSNASGSISQTYIADRAGEIFVRDRNVAGRWFEWKKVGGTNESGRGDGNSVPKTDMEITGRWTSNDAGDNFMFEMGKHELVEIIEVGRSVRDRPIYAAVIGDPTKPAYYINAASHGTEVGAAEAAWLLVREFTQEKSLMLMDMCIIVLPNQNPDNRFIARGNKNAVDINRDWVDKEQPETHAAMHILNNYNVVAATDLHNFGYPRHVSLKEAIYGTPEVMAKSQELFDLVTTTLENDDQLVRRYDPEAPNSSFTNGVAEQWNVATLLIEIPCGGYNDWTFDHYYPTPYWQAYVGGLACKATAKYVWRNLSDFEAVKSE
;
A
#
# COMPACT_ATOMS: atom_id res chain seq x y z
N MET A 1 75.68 47.20 -2.69
CA MET A 1 75.43 48.55 -3.20
C MET A 1 76.07 49.57 -2.28
N THR A 2 76.60 50.66 -2.81
CA THR A 2 77.01 51.83 -2.03
C THR A 2 75.78 52.62 -1.55
N PRO A 3 75.92 53.53 -0.57
CA PRO A 3 74.82 54.43 -0.19
C PRO A 3 74.31 55.28 -1.37
N ASP A 4 75.20 55.66 -2.29
CA ASP A 4 74.88 56.46 -3.47
C ASP A 4 74.05 55.66 -4.50
N GLU A 5 74.42 54.39 -4.74
CA GLU A 5 73.62 53.46 -5.57
C GLU A 5 72.22 53.23 -4.94
N TYR A 6 72.12 53.23 -3.61
CA TYR A 6 70.83 53.10 -2.91
C TYR A 6 69.99 54.38 -3.03
N ALA A 7 70.63 55.55 -3.01
CA ALA A 7 69.96 56.83 -3.22
C ALA A 7 69.46 56.99 -4.68
N GLU A 8 70.22 56.55 -5.69
CA GLU A 8 69.79 56.54 -7.09
C GLU A 8 68.58 55.63 -7.33
N ILE A 9 68.54 54.43 -6.72
CA ILE A 9 67.37 53.55 -6.82
C ILE A 9 66.14 54.17 -6.14
N ILE A 10 66.28 54.79 -4.96
CA ILE A 10 65.16 55.48 -4.29
C ILE A 10 64.68 56.69 -5.11
N ALA A 11 65.60 57.47 -5.69
CA ALA A 11 65.25 58.60 -6.56
C ALA A 11 64.53 58.15 -7.84
N SER A 12 64.95 57.01 -8.42
CA SER A 12 64.32 56.41 -9.61
C SER A 12 62.91 55.86 -9.31
N LEU A 13 62.73 55.16 -8.18
CA LEU A 13 61.41 54.67 -7.75
C LEU A 13 60.44 55.81 -7.41
N ASN A 14 60.88 56.83 -6.68
CA ASN A 14 60.06 58.00 -6.36
C ASN A 14 59.81 58.90 -7.58
N GLY A 15 60.67 58.86 -8.60
CA GLY A 15 60.44 59.52 -9.88
C GLY A 15 59.41 58.81 -10.77
N LEU A 16 59.26 57.49 -10.62
CA LEU A 16 58.26 56.67 -11.32
C LEU A 16 56.89 56.72 -10.63
N LEU A 17 56.85 56.83 -9.29
CA LEU A 17 55.62 56.91 -8.51
C LEU A 17 55.25 58.37 -8.24
N LYS A 18 54.44 58.98 -9.13
CA LYS A 18 53.73 60.22 -8.77
C LYS A 18 52.83 59.94 -7.56
N SER A 19 52.99 60.73 -6.51
CA SER A 19 52.21 60.63 -5.29
C SER A 19 50.72 60.90 -5.57
N GLY A 20 49.92 59.83 -5.62
CA GLY A 20 48.47 59.89 -5.83
C GLY A 20 48.04 59.06 -7.04
N ASN A 21 47.40 57.93 -6.76
CA ASN A 21 46.75 57.01 -7.71
C ASN A 21 47.70 56.26 -8.65
N VAL A 22 48.29 55.17 -8.15
CA VAL A 22 48.76 54.06 -8.99
C VAL A 22 47.54 53.37 -9.58
N ASP A 23 47.48 53.24 -10.89
CA ASP A 23 46.39 52.56 -11.61
C ASP A 23 46.75 51.09 -11.89
N LYS A 24 45.77 50.23 -12.21
CA LYS A 24 46.04 48.88 -12.73
C LYS A 24 46.97 48.92 -13.95
N SER A 25 46.97 49.99 -14.76
CA SER A 25 47.91 50.14 -15.89
C SER A 25 49.38 50.03 -15.49
N ASP A 26 49.74 50.46 -14.28
CA ASP A 26 51.13 50.70 -13.87
C ASP A 26 51.80 49.44 -13.30
N LEU A 27 51.03 48.37 -13.12
CA LEU A 27 51.49 47.10 -12.57
C LEU A 27 52.22 46.23 -13.61
N THR A 28 53.15 45.40 -13.14
CA THR A 28 53.79 44.39 -13.99
C THR A 28 52.77 43.32 -14.42
N PRO A 29 52.97 42.61 -15.55
CA PRO A 29 52.03 41.60 -16.04
C PRO A 29 51.70 40.53 -14.98
N GLU A 30 52.70 40.08 -14.24
CA GLU A 30 52.57 39.05 -13.19
C GLU A 30 51.76 39.53 -11.96
N PHE A 31 51.75 40.85 -11.68
CA PHE A 31 50.88 41.43 -10.65
C PHE A 31 49.47 41.72 -11.16
N LYS A 32 49.31 42.02 -12.47
CA LYS A 32 47.98 42.14 -13.11
C LYS A 32 47.23 40.82 -13.05
N GLU A 33 47.88 39.73 -13.46
CA GLU A 33 47.32 38.37 -13.43
C GLU A 33 46.88 37.95 -12.02
N LYS A 34 47.69 38.23 -10.99
CA LYS A 34 47.32 37.96 -9.58
C LYS A 34 46.14 38.80 -9.08
N ILE A 35 45.95 40.03 -9.57
CA ILE A 35 44.79 40.85 -9.23
C ILE A 35 43.55 40.39 -9.99
N GLU A 36 43.68 39.98 -11.25
CA GLU A 36 42.56 39.43 -12.04
C GLU A 36 42.07 38.09 -11.47
N ASP A 37 42.97 37.21 -11.01
CA ASP A 37 42.63 36.00 -10.25
C ASP A 37 41.92 36.36 -8.93
N PHE A 38 42.44 37.32 -8.16
CA PHE A 38 41.82 37.75 -6.91
C PHE A 38 40.42 38.37 -7.12
N ASP A 39 40.24 39.21 -8.13
CA ASP A 39 38.95 39.79 -8.52
C ASP A 39 37.96 38.69 -8.97
N THR A 40 38.45 37.66 -9.68
CA THR A 40 37.65 36.50 -10.10
C THR A 40 37.20 35.66 -8.91
N GLN A 41 38.10 35.40 -7.94
CA GLN A 41 37.77 34.72 -6.69
C GLN A 41 36.83 35.57 -5.80
N LEU A 42 36.92 36.90 -5.87
CA LEU A 42 36.02 37.80 -5.15
C LEU A 42 34.61 37.83 -5.78
N ALA A 43 34.51 37.75 -7.10
CA ALA A 43 33.24 37.64 -7.83
C ALA A 43 32.47 36.35 -7.50
N GLN A 44 33.15 35.31 -7.03
CA GLN A 44 32.53 34.06 -6.53
C GLN A 44 32.08 34.14 -5.06
N LYS A 45 32.31 35.26 -4.35
CA LYS A 45 31.89 35.43 -2.95
C LYS A 45 30.61 36.24 -2.82
N VAL A 46 29.62 35.64 -2.17
CA VAL A 46 28.35 36.30 -1.80
C VAL A 46 28.62 37.58 -1.01
N THR A 47 28.24 38.73 -1.57
CA THR A 47 28.40 40.02 -0.91
C THR A 47 27.28 40.27 0.08
N LYS A 48 27.61 40.78 1.28
CA LYS A 48 26.63 41.01 2.36
C LYS A 48 25.50 41.94 1.89
N GLY A 49 24.31 41.37 1.66
CA GLY A 49 23.09 42.09 1.26
C GLY A 49 22.52 41.68 -0.11
N ASN A 50 23.30 41.03 -0.97
CA ASN A 50 22.87 40.58 -2.30
C ASN A 50 23.01 39.05 -2.40
N VAL A 51 22.01 38.32 -1.93
CA VAL A 51 21.93 36.84 -2.04
C VAL A 51 20.79 36.51 -3.00
N ALA A 52 21.08 35.84 -4.11
CA ALA A 52 20.06 35.32 -5.02
C ALA A 52 19.55 33.95 -4.53
N VAL A 53 18.34 33.56 -4.96
CA VAL A 53 17.78 32.23 -4.65
C VAL A 53 18.68 31.09 -5.14
N ALA A 54 19.42 31.31 -6.24
CA ALA A 54 20.38 30.35 -6.78
C ALA A 54 21.64 30.15 -5.91
N ASP A 55 22.00 31.13 -5.07
CA ASP A 55 23.15 31.03 -4.16
C ASP A 55 22.81 30.18 -2.91
N ILE A 56 21.52 29.92 -2.68
CA ILE A 56 21.03 29.17 -1.51
C ILE A 56 20.92 27.68 -1.85
N ASN A 57 21.98 26.93 -1.59
CA ASN A 57 21.93 25.48 -1.70
C ASN A 57 21.12 24.85 -0.54
N LYS A 58 19.82 24.64 -0.78
CA LYS A 58 18.85 24.01 0.13
C LYS A 58 19.23 22.59 0.63
N ASN A 59 20.24 21.94 0.04
CA ASN A 59 20.67 20.59 0.41
C ASN A 59 21.92 20.59 1.33
N LEU A 60 22.63 21.72 1.49
CA LEU A 60 23.88 21.79 2.27
C LEU A 60 23.73 22.40 3.68
N GLY A 61 22.57 22.97 4.02
CA GLY A 61 22.33 23.57 5.33
C GLY A 61 20.86 23.52 5.73
N LYS A 62 20.60 23.29 7.02
CA LYS A 62 19.24 23.23 7.58
C LYS A 62 18.64 24.64 7.72
N PHE A 63 18.16 25.21 6.62
CA PHE A 63 17.29 26.39 6.65
C PHE A 63 16.01 26.05 7.41
N ASN A 64 15.81 26.67 8.57
CA ASN A 64 14.64 26.47 9.43
C ASN A 64 13.95 27.82 9.71
N GLN A 65 12.87 27.79 10.50
CA GLN A 65 12.08 29.00 10.79
C GLN A 65 12.87 30.14 11.48
N THR A 66 13.99 29.88 12.17
CA THR A 66 14.75 30.93 12.87
C THR A 66 15.51 31.87 11.95
N TYR A 67 15.51 31.60 10.64
CA TYR A 67 16.09 32.45 9.59
C TYR A 67 15.04 33.26 8.82
N MET A 68 13.75 33.10 9.16
CA MET A 68 12.63 33.79 8.52
C MET A 68 12.05 34.86 9.44
N SER A 69 11.46 35.92 8.89
CA SER A 69 10.67 36.87 9.69
C SER A 69 9.29 36.29 10.01
N ASP A 70 8.73 36.69 11.16
CA ASP A 70 7.37 36.32 11.55
C ASP A 70 6.33 36.70 10.47
N GLU A 71 6.55 37.82 9.78
CA GLU A 71 5.71 38.30 8.69
C GLU A 71 5.73 37.36 7.47
N LEU A 72 6.91 36.81 7.11
CA LEU A 72 7.03 35.80 6.05
C LEU A 72 6.42 34.46 6.48
N LEU A 73 6.66 34.03 7.72
CA LEU A 73 6.06 32.82 8.29
C LEU A 73 4.53 32.93 8.33
N GLN A 74 3.98 34.11 8.64
CA GLN A 74 2.54 34.36 8.64
C GLN A 74 1.97 34.37 7.21
N GLN A 75 2.67 34.93 6.22
CA GLN A 75 2.27 34.82 4.80
C GLN A 75 2.21 33.36 4.32
N MET A 76 3.12 32.50 4.80
CA MET A 76 3.08 31.05 4.51
C MET A 76 1.95 30.33 5.26
N ALA A 77 1.64 30.71 6.50
CA ALA A 77 0.55 30.13 7.30
C ALA A 77 -0.86 30.68 6.97
N GLY A 78 -0.94 31.77 6.20
CA GLY A 78 -2.18 32.47 5.90
C GLY A 78 -2.74 33.17 7.13
N ASN A 79 -4.01 32.89 7.48
CA ASN A 79 -4.64 33.39 8.71
C ASN A 79 -4.45 32.43 9.91
N THR A 80 -3.75 31.32 9.74
CA THR A 80 -3.53 30.31 10.77
C THR A 80 -2.34 30.69 11.66
N PRO A 81 -2.35 30.42 12.97
CA PRO A 81 -1.17 30.59 13.80
C PRO A 81 0.03 29.76 13.29
N ILE A 82 1.21 30.36 13.29
CA ILE A 82 2.46 29.67 12.93
C ILE A 82 2.68 28.49 13.90
N ASN A 83 2.99 27.31 13.37
CA ASN A 83 3.09 26.05 14.12
C ASN A 83 1.78 25.55 14.78
N ALA A 84 0.62 25.96 14.28
CA ALA A 84 -0.65 25.34 14.70
C ALA A 84 -0.69 23.85 14.33
N VAL A 85 -0.86 23.00 15.34
CA VAL A 85 -1.28 21.61 15.14
C VAL A 85 -2.78 21.63 14.81
N PRO A 86 -3.24 21.02 13.70
CA PRO A 86 -4.67 20.85 13.44
C PRO A 86 -5.32 20.12 14.61
N ALA A 87 -6.44 20.63 15.13
CA ALA A 87 -7.19 19.94 16.17
C ALA A 87 -7.66 18.56 15.66
N ASP A 88 -7.76 17.56 16.53
CA ASP A 88 -8.21 16.23 16.15
C ASP A 88 -9.55 16.29 15.40
N GLY A 89 -9.60 15.71 14.20
CA GLY A 89 -10.77 15.75 13.30
C GLY A 89 -10.99 17.06 12.52
N SER A 90 -10.12 18.07 12.62
CA SER A 90 -10.30 19.36 11.92
C SER A 90 -9.95 19.34 10.42
N VAL A 91 -9.19 18.35 9.95
CA VAL A 91 -8.93 18.12 8.53
C VAL A 91 -10.03 17.21 7.98
N ASN A 92 -10.94 17.75 7.15
CA ASN A 92 -12.06 17.01 6.58
C ASN A 92 -12.00 16.91 5.04
N ASN A 93 -12.48 15.79 4.51
CA ASN A 93 -12.30 15.38 3.11
C ASN A 93 -13.31 16.01 2.15
N SER A 94 -13.61 17.30 2.28
CA SER A 94 -14.70 17.99 1.58
C SER A 94 -14.56 18.14 0.04
N LYS A 95 -13.70 17.35 -0.62
CA LYS A 95 -13.37 17.44 -2.06
C LYS A 95 -12.97 16.12 -2.76
N LEU A 96 -13.06 14.95 -2.12
CA LEU A 96 -12.59 13.66 -2.67
C LEU A 96 -13.46 12.48 -2.21
N ASP A 97 -13.32 11.36 -2.88
CA ASP A 97 -14.43 10.43 -3.07
C ASP A 97 -14.29 9.07 -2.33
N SER A 98 -15.14 8.08 -2.65
CA SER A 98 -15.37 6.85 -1.84
C SER A 98 -15.76 5.60 -2.68
N ILE A 99 -16.60 4.71 -2.13
CA ILE A 99 -17.54 3.74 -2.72
C ILE A 99 -18.83 3.91 -1.89
N VAL A 100 -20.03 3.64 -2.42
CA VAL A 100 -21.28 3.99 -1.72
C VAL A 100 -21.73 2.95 -0.68
N TYR A 101 -21.41 3.20 0.59
CA TYR A 101 -21.90 2.43 1.73
C TYR A 101 -23.04 3.16 2.46
N GLY A 102 -24.25 2.59 2.46
CA GLY A 102 -25.37 3.03 3.29
C GLY A 102 -26.11 4.29 2.83
N LYS A 103 -25.88 4.79 1.61
CA LYS A 103 -26.52 6.02 1.10
C LYS A 103 -28.04 5.89 1.10
N ILE A 104 -28.70 6.80 1.81
CA ILE A 104 -30.16 6.98 1.69
C ILE A 104 -30.47 7.46 0.27
N LEU A 105 -31.31 6.73 -0.47
CA LEU A 105 -31.70 7.13 -1.83
C LEU A 105 -32.46 8.44 -1.82
N ASP A 106 -32.16 9.33 -2.77
CA ASP A 106 -32.90 10.57 -2.96
C ASP A 106 -34.32 10.32 -3.48
N ILE A 107 -35.26 11.22 -3.18
CA ILE A 107 -36.65 11.08 -3.62
C ILE A 107 -36.74 11.27 -5.14
N GLY A 108 -37.46 10.38 -5.82
CA GLY A 108 -37.50 10.35 -7.29
C GLY A 108 -36.31 9.65 -7.96
N THR A 109 -35.38 9.05 -7.20
CA THR A 109 -34.30 8.23 -7.77
C THR A 109 -34.89 7.03 -8.54
N ASN A 110 -34.49 6.85 -9.79
CA ASN A 110 -34.91 5.71 -10.60
C ASN A 110 -33.95 4.53 -10.38
N ALA A 111 -34.46 3.35 -10.03
CA ALA A 111 -33.63 2.16 -9.81
C ALA A 111 -32.82 1.76 -11.05
N ASN A 112 -33.26 2.12 -12.27
CA ASN A 112 -32.55 1.79 -13.50
C ASN A 112 -31.26 2.60 -13.71
N SER A 113 -31.13 3.77 -13.05
CA SER A 113 -29.94 4.64 -13.09
C SER A 113 -29.00 4.41 -11.90
N LEU A 114 -29.21 3.35 -11.11
CA LEU A 114 -28.32 2.94 -10.04
C LEU A 114 -27.41 1.82 -10.54
N ASP A 115 -26.27 2.22 -11.10
CA ASP A 115 -25.22 1.35 -11.63
C ASP A 115 -23.92 1.36 -10.82
N VAL A 116 -23.70 2.31 -9.91
CA VAL A 116 -22.58 2.26 -8.95
C VAL A 116 -22.78 1.11 -7.96
N PRO A 117 -21.79 0.23 -7.73
CA PRO A 117 -21.89 -0.84 -6.72
C PRO A 117 -22.01 -0.30 -5.31
N GLY A 118 -22.80 -0.95 -4.47
CA GLY A 118 -22.98 -0.55 -3.08
C GLY A 118 -24.34 -0.91 -2.47
N PHE A 119 -24.53 -0.48 -1.22
CA PHE A 119 -25.77 -0.66 -0.48
C PHE A 119 -26.48 0.69 -0.31
N TYR A 120 -27.73 0.75 -0.78
CA TYR A 120 -28.55 1.94 -0.76
C TYR A 120 -29.77 1.75 0.14
N THR A 121 -29.94 2.65 1.10
CA THR A 121 -31.05 2.63 2.05
C THR A 121 -32.26 3.33 1.43
N VAL A 122 -33.33 2.58 1.18
CA VAL A 122 -34.64 3.15 0.87
C VAL A 122 -35.34 3.44 2.18
N SER A 123 -35.36 4.71 2.61
CA SER A 123 -35.91 5.09 3.93
C SER A 123 -37.44 5.25 3.97
N SER A 124 -38.13 5.28 2.83
CA SER A 124 -39.60 5.31 2.78
C SER A 124 -40.13 4.74 1.45
N GLY A 125 -41.35 4.18 1.46
CA GLY A 125 -41.97 3.58 0.27
C GLY A 125 -42.19 4.55 -0.90
N VAL A 126 -42.26 5.87 -0.63
CA VAL A 126 -42.33 6.92 -1.66
C VAL A 126 -41.05 6.97 -2.53
N ARG A 127 -39.92 6.50 -1.99
CA ARG A 127 -38.62 6.47 -2.68
C ARG A 127 -38.40 5.18 -3.50
N ALA A 128 -39.25 4.16 -3.33
CA ALA A 128 -39.19 2.89 -4.04
C ALA A 128 -40.56 2.51 -4.61
N THR A 129 -40.97 3.21 -5.67
CA THR A 129 -42.23 2.92 -6.38
C THR A 129 -41.98 2.20 -7.70
N GLU A 130 -43.00 1.49 -8.20
CA GLU A 130 -42.94 0.84 -9.52
C GLU A 130 -42.67 1.85 -10.66
N ALA A 131 -43.19 3.08 -10.56
CA ALA A 131 -42.88 4.18 -11.49
C ALA A 131 -41.39 4.58 -11.49
N LEU A 132 -40.69 4.35 -10.37
CA LEU A 132 -39.24 4.52 -10.22
C LEU A 132 -38.47 3.21 -10.50
N ASN A 133 -39.11 2.20 -11.11
CA ASN A 133 -38.54 0.90 -11.46
C ASN A 133 -38.11 0.03 -10.27
N PHE A 134 -38.69 0.24 -9.08
CA PHE A 134 -38.56 -0.68 -7.95
C PHE A 134 -39.55 -1.86 -8.06
N PRO A 135 -39.32 -2.97 -7.34
CA PRO A 135 -40.25 -4.10 -7.35
C PRO A 135 -41.61 -3.73 -6.73
N PRO A 136 -42.70 -4.45 -7.09
CA PRO A 136 -44.04 -4.17 -6.57
C PRO A 136 -44.15 -4.22 -5.05
N GLY A 137 -44.98 -3.34 -4.47
CA GLY A 137 -45.30 -3.35 -3.03
C GLY A 137 -44.98 -2.08 -2.24
N ASN A 138 -44.30 -1.09 -2.85
CA ASN A 138 -44.09 0.28 -2.33
C ASN A 138 -43.68 0.36 -0.84
N GLN A 139 -42.64 -0.38 -0.44
CA GLN A 139 -42.13 -0.41 0.94
C GLN A 139 -40.65 -0.05 1.02
N PHE A 140 -40.21 0.37 2.21
CA PHE A 140 -38.83 0.76 2.51
C PHE A 140 -37.93 -0.48 2.70
N GLY A 141 -36.62 -0.33 2.54
CA GLY A 141 -35.74 -1.47 2.28
C GLY A 141 -34.27 -1.14 2.07
N VAL A 142 -33.46 -2.14 1.73
CA VAL A 142 -32.09 -1.96 1.22
C VAL A 142 -32.01 -2.48 -0.21
N LEU A 143 -31.48 -1.65 -1.11
CA LEU A 143 -31.11 -2.03 -2.48
C LEU A 143 -29.59 -2.26 -2.54
N ASN A 144 -29.19 -3.47 -2.85
CA ASN A 144 -27.81 -3.84 -3.14
C ASN A 144 -27.59 -3.85 -4.66
N VAL A 145 -26.62 -3.08 -5.15
CA VAL A 145 -26.17 -3.03 -6.55
C VAL A 145 -24.80 -3.71 -6.65
N ARG A 146 -24.66 -4.66 -7.58
CA ARG A 146 -23.43 -5.44 -7.81
C ARG A 146 -23.08 -5.48 -9.29
N HIS A 147 -21.80 -5.41 -9.62
CA HIS A 147 -21.31 -5.80 -10.95
C HIS A 147 -20.96 -7.29 -10.93
N LEU A 148 -21.30 -8.01 -12.00
CA LEU A 148 -21.04 -9.44 -12.16
C LEU A 148 -20.17 -9.73 -13.40
N GLY A 149 -19.19 -8.87 -13.68
CA GLY A 149 -18.38 -8.89 -14.90
C GLY A 149 -19.10 -8.31 -16.13
N SER A 150 -18.45 -8.37 -17.31
CA SER A 150 -18.95 -8.11 -18.68
C SER A 150 -20.21 -7.23 -18.84
N ALA A 151 -20.18 -6.01 -18.28
CA ALA A 151 -21.29 -5.04 -18.29
C ALA A 151 -22.64 -5.54 -17.69
N VAL A 152 -22.60 -6.58 -16.85
CA VAL A 152 -23.76 -7.14 -16.14
C VAL A 152 -23.89 -6.50 -14.77
N ILE A 153 -25.03 -5.85 -14.52
CA ILE A 153 -25.35 -5.27 -13.21
C ILE A 153 -26.48 -6.08 -12.58
N ALA A 154 -26.26 -6.61 -11.39
CA ALA A 154 -27.30 -7.25 -10.59
C ALA A 154 -27.81 -6.28 -9.52
N GLN A 155 -29.13 -6.30 -9.32
CA GLN A 155 -29.77 -5.61 -8.20
C GLN A 155 -30.51 -6.61 -7.34
N SER A 156 -30.44 -6.42 -6.03
CA SER A 156 -31.18 -7.21 -5.04
C SER A 156 -31.80 -6.25 -4.03
N TYR A 157 -33.12 -6.30 -3.86
CA TYR A 157 -33.87 -5.42 -2.98
C TYR A 157 -34.54 -6.21 -1.85
N THR A 158 -34.24 -5.86 -0.60
CA THR A 158 -34.80 -6.48 0.61
C THR A 158 -35.78 -5.51 1.26
N MET A 159 -37.06 -5.87 1.33
CA MET A 159 -38.11 -5.03 1.92
C MET A 159 -38.18 -5.19 3.45
N HIS A 160 -37.94 -4.12 4.20
CA HIS A 160 -37.80 -4.18 5.67
C HIS A 160 -39.07 -4.64 6.40
N SER A 161 -40.25 -4.28 5.91
CA SER A 161 -41.53 -4.52 6.59
C SER A 161 -42.12 -5.91 6.37
N ILE A 162 -41.63 -6.67 5.37
CA ILE A 162 -42.16 -7.99 5.02
C ILE A 162 -41.09 -9.06 4.75
N GLY A 163 -39.79 -8.71 4.79
CA GLY A 163 -38.68 -9.64 4.57
C GLY A 163 -38.53 -10.13 3.13
N GLU A 164 -39.29 -9.57 2.18
CA GLU A 164 -39.27 -10.04 0.80
C GLU A 164 -38.02 -9.59 0.06
N ILE A 165 -37.35 -10.55 -0.59
CA ILE A 165 -36.17 -10.31 -1.43
C ILE A 165 -36.56 -10.42 -2.90
N TRP A 166 -36.27 -9.35 -3.64
CA TRP A 166 -36.47 -9.25 -5.09
C TRP A 166 -35.11 -9.11 -5.79
N THR A 167 -34.96 -9.68 -6.98
CA THR A 167 -33.72 -9.59 -7.75
C THR A 167 -33.98 -9.36 -9.24
N ARG A 168 -33.07 -8.63 -9.90
CA ARG A 168 -33.06 -8.43 -11.35
C ARG A 168 -31.63 -8.20 -11.85
N ARG A 169 -31.42 -8.25 -13.17
CA ARG A 169 -30.13 -8.01 -13.80
C ARG A 169 -30.26 -7.13 -15.05
N ARG A 170 -29.28 -6.25 -15.29
CA ARG A 170 -29.08 -5.55 -16.56
C ARG A 170 -28.10 -6.35 -17.41
N TYR A 171 -28.50 -6.75 -18.61
CA TYR A 171 -27.62 -7.37 -19.61
C TYR A 171 -27.61 -6.47 -20.86
N SER A 172 -26.43 -6.10 -21.35
CA SER A 172 -26.26 -5.26 -22.56
C SER A 172 -27.21 -4.05 -22.61
N GLY A 173 -27.31 -3.32 -21.50
CA GLY A 173 -28.16 -2.12 -21.35
C GLY A 173 -29.62 -2.37 -20.95
N SER A 174 -30.16 -3.59 -21.11
CA SER A 174 -31.56 -3.91 -20.83
C SER A 174 -31.76 -4.56 -19.45
N TRP A 175 -32.66 -4.01 -18.64
CA TRP A 175 -33.03 -4.57 -17.34
C TRP A 175 -34.05 -5.71 -17.49
N SER A 176 -33.82 -6.83 -16.79
CA SER A 176 -34.84 -7.86 -16.59
C SER A 176 -35.95 -7.35 -15.67
N ALA A 177 -37.15 -7.93 -15.80
CA ALA A 177 -38.18 -7.79 -14.77
C ALA A 177 -37.66 -8.24 -13.40
N TRP A 178 -38.17 -7.62 -12.33
CA TRP A 178 -37.95 -8.05 -10.96
C TRP A 178 -38.55 -9.44 -10.72
N ARG A 179 -37.79 -10.31 -10.06
CA ARG A 179 -38.23 -11.64 -9.63
C ARG A 179 -38.08 -11.75 -8.12
N LYS A 180 -39.16 -12.13 -7.44
CA LYS A 180 -39.14 -12.48 -6.02
C LYS A 180 -38.37 -13.79 -5.83
N ILE A 181 -37.47 -13.85 -4.85
CA ILE A 181 -36.74 -15.08 -4.52
C ILE A 181 -37.62 -15.94 -3.61
N ASN A 182 -38.34 -16.88 -4.22
CA ASN A 182 -39.12 -18.00 -3.67
C ASN A 182 -39.84 -17.84 -2.30
N GLU A 183 -41.15 -18.10 -2.32
CA GLU A 183 -42.15 -17.86 -1.28
C GLU A 183 -41.99 -18.61 0.08
N ASN A 184 -40.89 -19.33 0.30
CA ASN A 184 -40.66 -20.17 1.48
C ASN A 184 -39.43 -19.80 2.33
N ILE A 185 -38.64 -18.77 1.96
CA ILE A 185 -37.67 -18.20 2.90
C ILE A 185 -38.42 -17.29 3.87
N ARG A 186 -39.00 -17.86 4.92
CA ARG A 186 -39.45 -17.07 6.08
C ARG A 186 -38.22 -16.67 6.88
N THR A 187 -37.85 -15.39 6.84
CA THR A 187 -36.88 -14.80 7.78
C THR A 187 -37.32 -15.10 9.21
N SER A 188 -36.49 -15.80 9.97
CA SER A 188 -36.79 -16.15 11.36
C SER A 188 -36.69 -14.91 12.25
N PHE A 189 -37.71 -14.65 13.08
CA PHE A 189 -37.67 -13.52 14.01
C PHE A 189 -36.87 -13.86 15.27
N LEU A 190 -35.96 -12.97 15.67
CA LEU A 190 -35.16 -13.11 16.88
C LEU A 190 -36.01 -12.96 18.13
N ASN A 191 -36.97 -12.02 18.15
CA ASN A 191 -37.84 -11.76 19.31
C ASN A 191 -37.02 -11.62 20.60
N LYS A 192 -37.09 -12.60 21.52
CA LYS A 192 -36.35 -12.63 22.80
C LYS A 192 -35.18 -13.62 22.83
N LEU A 193 -34.76 -14.15 21.68
CA LEU A 193 -33.62 -15.06 21.59
C LEU A 193 -32.31 -14.34 21.91
N ASP A 194 -31.45 -15.01 22.67
CA ASP A 194 -30.08 -14.56 22.91
C ASP A 194 -29.25 -14.79 21.65
N LEU A 195 -28.55 -13.75 21.17
CA LEU A 195 -27.71 -13.87 19.98
C LEU A 195 -26.59 -14.92 20.14
N ASN A 196 -26.18 -15.25 21.36
CA ASN A 196 -25.18 -16.30 21.61
C ASN A 196 -25.69 -17.71 21.31
N GLU A 197 -27.01 -17.92 21.24
CA GLU A 197 -27.66 -19.20 20.89
C GLU A 197 -27.82 -19.39 19.38
N ILE A 198 -27.78 -18.30 18.60
CA ILE A 198 -27.95 -18.34 17.14
C ILE A 198 -26.64 -18.77 16.48
N THR A 199 -26.53 -20.07 16.24
CA THR A 199 -25.28 -20.73 15.81
C THR A 199 -25.38 -21.44 14.45
N ASP A 200 -26.57 -21.58 13.89
CA ASP A 200 -26.76 -22.10 12.53
C ASP A 200 -26.40 -21.04 11.48
N THR A 201 -26.11 -21.45 10.25
CA THR A 201 -25.93 -20.53 9.12
C THR A 201 -27.29 -20.02 8.62
N GLY A 202 -27.48 -18.71 8.51
CA GLY A 202 -28.75 -18.14 8.04
C GLY A 202 -28.92 -16.64 8.23
N GLU A 203 -30.16 -16.18 8.10
CA GLU A 203 -30.58 -14.79 8.32
C GLU A 203 -31.75 -14.74 9.32
N TRP A 204 -31.64 -13.87 10.32
CA TRP A 204 -32.68 -13.60 11.31
C TRP A 204 -32.97 -12.11 11.43
N ARG A 205 -34.21 -11.77 11.75
CA ARG A 205 -34.69 -10.39 11.85
C ARG A 205 -35.06 -10.03 13.28
N GLN A 206 -34.53 -8.94 13.81
CA GLN A 206 -35.00 -8.33 15.04
C GLN A 206 -35.83 -7.09 14.71
N VAL A 207 -37.09 -7.09 15.12
CA VAL A 207 -38.09 -6.06 14.80
C VAL A 207 -38.60 -5.30 16.03
N ASP A 208 -38.24 -5.73 17.23
CA ASP A 208 -38.63 -5.10 18.48
C ASP A 208 -37.39 -4.56 19.22
N SER A 209 -37.26 -3.24 19.27
CA SER A 209 -36.16 -2.55 19.93
C SER A 209 -36.12 -2.79 21.44
N ALA A 210 -37.23 -3.20 22.08
CA ALA A 210 -37.24 -3.52 23.51
C ALA A 210 -36.46 -4.82 23.85
N HIS A 211 -36.17 -5.67 22.85
CA HIS A 211 -35.40 -6.90 23.03
C HIS A 211 -33.93 -6.76 22.61
N ILE A 212 -33.51 -5.57 22.17
CA ILE A 212 -32.14 -5.30 21.74
C ILE A 212 -31.38 -4.77 22.95
N THR A 213 -30.80 -5.72 23.69
CA THR A 213 -30.17 -5.47 24.99
C THR A 213 -28.86 -6.24 25.10
N SER A 214 -27.92 -5.72 25.88
CA SER A 214 -26.66 -6.40 26.22
C SER A 214 -26.91 -7.76 26.89
N ASN A 215 -27.99 -7.89 27.67
CA ASN A 215 -28.41 -9.16 28.30
C ASN A 215 -28.83 -10.25 27.29
N LEU A 216 -29.20 -9.88 26.06
CA LEU A 216 -29.45 -10.80 24.94
C LEU A 216 -28.30 -10.78 23.91
N ASN A 217 -27.13 -10.29 24.33
CA ASN A 217 -25.89 -10.24 23.57
C ASN A 217 -25.97 -9.46 22.24
N TYR A 218 -26.79 -8.42 22.18
CA TYR A 218 -26.78 -7.45 21.08
C TYR A 218 -25.58 -6.50 21.17
N PRO A 219 -25.11 -5.95 20.03
CA PRO A 219 -24.12 -4.87 20.04
C PRO A 219 -24.69 -3.59 20.66
N ASP A 220 -23.81 -2.71 21.13
CA ASP A 220 -24.17 -1.36 21.54
C ASP A 220 -24.43 -0.49 20.30
N ILE A 221 -25.71 -0.33 19.97
CA ILE A 221 -26.22 0.34 18.77
C ILE A 221 -26.69 1.74 19.15
N SER A 222 -26.31 2.76 18.38
CA SER A 222 -26.70 4.15 18.66
C SER A 222 -28.03 4.55 18.02
N GLY A 223 -28.79 5.42 18.70
CA GLY A 223 -30.02 6.05 18.18
C GLY A 223 -31.34 5.42 18.61
N ASP A 224 -32.46 6.00 18.16
CA ASP A 224 -33.79 5.77 18.74
C ASP A 224 -34.54 4.50 18.24
N ALA A 225 -33.92 3.71 17.35
CA ALA A 225 -34.57 2.55 16.73
C ALA A 225 -33.55 1.46 16.37
N LEU A 226 -33.29 0.59 17.34
CA LEU A 226 -32.17 -0.37 17.34
C LEU A 226 -32.40 -1.65 16.49
N THR A 227 -33.53 -1.75 15.77
CA THR A 227 -33.94 -2.94 14.98
C THR A 227 -32.92 -3.28 13.90
N GLY A 228 -32.90 -4.53 13.42
CA GLY A 228 -31.88 -4.94 12.46
C GLY A 228 -31.96 -6.40 11.99
N THR A 229 -31.01 -6.75 11.12
CA THR A 229 -30.80 -8.13 10.64
C THR A 229 -29.53 -8.70 11.25
N LEU A 230 -29.62 -9.94 11.75
CA LEU A 230 -28.47 -10.78 12.07
C LEU A 230 -28.22 -11.76 10.92
N LEU A 231 -27.01 -11.74 10.37
CA LEU A 231 -26.48 -12.76 9.48
C LEU A 231 -25.53 -13.64 10.29
N VAL A 232 -25.66 -14.96 10.17
CA VAL A 232 -24.78 -15.92 10.86
C VAL A 232 -24.19 -16.89 9.83
N SER A 233 -22.90 -17.18 9.98
CA SER A 233 -22.17 -18.17 9.20
C SER A 233 -21.42 -19.11 10.14
N ASN A 234 -21.69 -20.41 10.03
CA ASN A 234 -21.00 -21.45 10.79
C ASN A 234 -20.11 -22.28 9.86
N ALA A 235 -18.82 -22.29 10.15
CA ALA A 235 -17.81 -23.07 9.46
C ALA A 235 -17.04 -23.92 10.48
N SER A 236 -17.29 -25.23 10.47
CA SER A 236 -16.59 -26.22 11.30
C SER A 236 -16.57 -25.89 12.81
N GLY A 237 -17.65 -25.30 13.33
CA GLY A 237 -17.78 -24.93 14.75
C GLY A 237 -17.22 -23.55 15.12
N SER A 238 -16.59 -22.85 14.18
CA SER A 238 -16.36 -21.41 14.28
C SER A 238 -17.59 -20.69 13.73
N ILE A 239 -18.16 -19.76 14.50
CA ILE A 239 -19.38 -19.04 14.12
C ILE A 239 -19.05 -17.56 13.99
N SER A 240 -19.44 -16.95 12.87
CA SER A 240 -19.35 -15.51 12.66
C SER A 240 -20.74 -14.91 12.61
N GLN A 241 -20.91 -13.75 13.26
CA GLN A 241 -22.15 -13.01 13.31
C GLN A 241 -21.94 -11.58 12.80
N THR A 242 -22.82 -11.13 11.91
CA THR A 242 -22.89 -9.73 11.47
C THR A 242 -24.27 -9.19 11.80
N TYR A 243 -24.35 -8.10 12.57
CA TYR A 243 -25.60 -7.41 12.86
C TYR A 243 -25.65 -6.06 12.13
N ILE A 244 -26.72 -5.82 11.39
CA ILE A 244 -26.95 -4.61 10.59
C ILE A 244 -28.16 -3.88 11.18
N ALA A 245 -27.93 -2.71 11.80
CA ALA A 245 -28.96 -1.89 12.42
C ALA A 245 -29.70 -1.03 11.38
N ASP A 246 -31.03 -1.16 11.31
CA ASP A 246 -31.89 -0.63 10.25
C ASP A 246 -31.86 0.89 10.10
N ARG A 247 -32.01 1.61 11.21
CA ARG A 247 -32.13 3.09 11.20
C ARG A 247 -30.84 3.81 11.52
N ALA A 248 -29.94 3.16 12.25
CA ALA A 248 -28.61 3.70 12.55
C ALA A 248 -27.61 3.46 11.39
N GLY A 249 -27.92 2.52 10.48
CA GLY A 249 -27.01 2.08 9.42
C GLY A 249 -25.74 1.41 9.95
N GLU A 250 -25.71 1.11 11.26
CA GLU A 250 -24.54 0.59 11.94
C GLU A 250 -24.36 -0.89 11.67
N ILE A 251 -23.13 -1.29 11.36
CA ILE A 251 -22.78 -2.68 11.09
C ILE A 251 -21.81 -3.12 12.17
N PHE A 252 -22.10 -4.25 12.79
CA PHE A 252 -21.29 -4.86 13.83
C PHE A 252 -20.94 -6.29 13.46
N VAL A 253 -19.74 -6.74 13.80
CA VAL A 253 -19.29 -8.12 13.60
C VAL A 253 -18.73 -8.69 14.91
N ARG A 254 -18.90 -10.00 15.12
CA ARG A 254 -18.21 -10.77 16.15
C ARG A 254 -18.10 -12.23 15.75
N ASP A 255 -17.24 -12.96 16.44
CA ASP A 255 -17.07 -14.40 16.24
C ASP A 255 -17.23 -15.17 17.56
N ARG A 256 -17.51 -16.47 17.42
CA ARG A 256 -17.36 -17.50 18.45
C ARG A 256 -16.28 -18.47 18.00
N ASN A 257 -15.26 -18.70 18.83
CA ASN A 257 -14.24 -19.69 18.52
C ASN A 257 -14.74 -21.13 18.70
N VAL A 258 -13.99 -22.10 18.18
CA VAL A 258 -14.28 -23.54 18.30
C VAL A 258 -14.29 -24.07 19.75
N ALA A 259 -13.66 -23.34 20.68
CA ALA A 259 -13.74 -23.62 22.13
C ALA A 259 -15.01 -23.05 22.79
N GLY A 260 -15.91 -22.47 22.00
CA GLY A 260 -17.23 -21.99 22.42
C GLY A 260 -17.27 -20.58 23.02
N ARG A 261 -16.15 -19.85 23.05
CA ARG A 261 -16.06 -18.47 23.57
C ARG A 261 -16.47 -17.46 22.49
N TRP A 262 -17.42 -16.60 22.82
CA TRP A 262 -17.75 -15.40 22.05
C TRP A 262 -16.72 -14.29 22.28
N PHE A 263 -16.45 -13.53 21.21
CA PHE A 263 -15.73 -12.25 21.27
C PHE A 263 -16.72 -11.08 21.30
N GLU A 264 -16.25 -9.94 21.80
CA GLU A 264 -17.03 -8.69 21.82
C GLU A 264 -17.40 -8.21 20.41
N TRP A 265 -18.50 -7.47 20.31
CA TRP A 265 -18.93 -6.84 19.06
C TRP A 265 -17.97 -5.72 18.64
N LYS A 266 -17.46 -5.79 17.40
CA LYS A 266 -16.71 -4.72 16.74
C LYS A 266 -17.61 -3.99 15.74
N LYS A 267 -17.78 -2.68 15.90
CA LYS A 267 -18.43 -1.82 14.90
C LYS A 267 -17.53 -1.68 13.67
N VAL A 268 -18.10 -1.85 12.48
CA VAL A 268 -17.42 -1.80 11.17
C VAL A 268 -18.15 -0.92 10.13
N GLY A 269 -19.27 -0.29 10.49
CA GLY A 269 -19.98 0.72 9.69
C GLY A 269 -21.00 1.50 10.53
N GLY A 270 -21.53 2.62 10.04
CA GLY A 270 -22.57 3.40 10.72
C GLY A 270 -22.62 4.90 10.42
N THR A 271 -23.80 5.52 10.54
CA THR A 271 -23.94 6.97 10.30
C THR A 271 -23.53 7.81 11.51
N ASN A 272 -22.24 8.15 11.59
CA ASN A 272 -21.79 9.40 12.24
C ASN A 272 -20.91 10.25 11.33
N GLU A 273 -20.90 9.94 10.02
CA GLU A 273 -20.31 10.79 9.00
C GLU A 273 -21.42 11.34 8.10
N SER A 274 -21.65 12.64 8.20
CA SER A 274 -22.37 13.42 7.20
C SER A 274 -21.51 13.57 5.94
N GLY A 275 -21.19 12.46 5.28
CA GLY A 275 -20.42 12.40 4.06
C GLY A 275 -21.32 11.93 2.91
N ARG A 276 -21.48 12.75 1.87
CA ARG A 276 -21.99 12.25 0.60
C ARG A 276 -20.93 11.33 0.01
N GLY A 277 -21.33 10.11 -0.35
CA GLY A 277 -20.45 9.21 -1.08
C GLY A 277 -20.44 9.54 -2.57
N ASP A 278 -19.23 9.54 -3.15
CA ASP A 278 -18.91 9.56 -4.59
C ASP A 278 -17.79 8.49 -4.87
N GLY A 279 -16.99 8.47 -5.96
CA GLY A 279 -16.06 7.33 -6.29
C GLY A 279 -14.51 7.53 -6.40
N ASN A 280 -13.68 7.27 -5.35
CA ASN A 280 -12.17 7.25 -5.35
C ASN A 280 -11.51 6.77 -4.02
N SER A 281 -11.98 5.71 -3.35
CA SER A 281 -11.33 5.22 -2.11
C SER A 281 -9.99 4.53 -2.38
N VAL A 282 -8.91 5.00 -1.75
CA VAL A 282 -7.59 4.32 -1.75
C VAL A 282 -7.74 2.85 -1.33
N PRO A 283 -7.32 1.86 -2.14
CA PRO A 283 -7.49 0.45 -1.82
C PRO A 283 -6.81 0.07 -0.50
N LYS A 284 -7.47 -0.79 0.27
CA LYS A 284 -6.98 -1.31 1.55
C LYS A 284 -7.10 -2.83 1.59
N THR A 285 -6.16 -3.46 2.28
CA THR A 285 -6.13 -4.92 2.45
C THR A 285 -6.99 -5.37 3.64
N ASP A 286 -7.31 -6.66 3.77
CA ASP A 286 -8.05 -7.17 4.95
C ASP A 286 -7.29 -6.88 6.25
N MET A 287 -5.95 -6.87 6.20
CA MET A 287 -5.09 -6.61 7.34
C MET A 287 -5.28 -5.18 7.85
N GLU A 288 -5.34 -4.20 6.95
CA GLU A 288 -5.60 -2.81 7.34
C GLU A 288 -7.02 -2.57 7.88
N ILE A 289 -8.01 -3.29 7.35
CA ILE A 289 -9.44 -3.13 7.72
C ILE A 289 -9.78 -3.90 9.02
N THR A 290 -9.26 -5.11 9.15
CA THR A 290 -9.70 -6.08 10.17
C THR A 290 -8.62 -6.45 11.20
N GLY A 291 -7.33 -6.29 10.85
CA GLY A 291 -6.20 -6.83 11.59
C GLY A 291 -5.87 -8.30 11.29
N ARG A 292 -6.56 -8.93 10.32
CA ARG A 292 -6.32 -10.32 9.87
C ARG A 292 -5.61 -10.34 8.52
N TRP A 293 -4.73 -11.31 8.31
CA TRP A 293 -4.02 -11.51 7.06
C TRP A 293 -4.94 -11.57 5.84
N THR A 294 -4.52 -10.91 4.77
CA THR A 294 -5.31 -10.80 3.54
C THR A 294 -5.44 -12.13 2.81
N SER A 295 -6.68 -12.49 2.47
CA SER A 295 -7.00 -13.71 1.73
C SER A 295 -6.61 -13.61 0.26
N ASN A 296 -6.59 -14.73 -0.49
CA ASN A 296 -6.36 -14.68 -1.95
C ASN A 296 -7.42 -13.78 -2.61
N ASP A 297 -8.70 -14.08 -2.40
CA ASP A 297 -9.82 -13.36 -3.01
C ASP A 297 -9.80 -11.86 -2.65
N ALA A 298 -9.44 -11.49 -1.42
CA ALA A 298 -9.31 -10.07 -1.04
C ALA A 298 -8.06 -9.41 -1.62
N GLY A 299 -6.94 -10.14 -1.72
CA GLY A 299 -5.70 -9.68 -2.37
C GLY A 299 -5.89 -9.46 -3.87
N ASP A 300 -6.60 -10.37 -4.55
CA ASP A 300 -6.98 -10.23 -5.95
C ASP A 300 -7.89 -9.02 -6.15
N ASN A 301 -8.92 -8.85 -5.30
CA ASN A 301 -9.77 -7.65 -5.31
C ASN A 301 -8.96 -6.36 -5.08
N PHE A 302 -8.01 -6.35 -4.14
CA PHE A 302 -7.11 -5.23 -3.91
C PHE A 302 -6.28 -4.92 -5.18
N MET A 303 -5.73 -5.94 -5.85
CA MET A 303 -5.01 -5.77 -7.11
C MET A 303 -5.91 -5.20 -8.21
N PHE A 304 -7.13 -5.72 -8.38
CA PHE A 304 -8.10 -5.19 -9.36
C PHE A 304 -8.50 -3.73 -9.09
N GLU A 305 -8.62 -3.32 -7.83
CA GLU A 305 -8.85 -1.92 -7.47
C GLU A 305 -7.61 -1.05 -7.73
N MET A 306 -6.40 -1.57 -7.46
CA MET A 306 -5.15 -0.88 -7.79
C MET A 306 -4.95 -0.70 -9.29
N GLY A 307 -5.37 -1.65 -10.13
CA GLY A 307 -5.36 -1.56 -11.60
C GLY A 307 -6.28 -0.50 -12.22
N LYS A 308 -7.02 0.26 -11.40
CA LYS A 308 -7.74 1.46 -11.84
C LYS A 308 -6.88 2.72 -11.77
N HIS A 309 -5.71 2.65 -11.11
CA HIS A 309 -4.78 3.75 -11.00
C HIS A 309 -3.98 3.92 -12.31
N GLU A 310 -3.84 5.13 -12.82
CA GLU A 310 -3.25 5.41 -14.15
C GLU A 310 -1.80 4.92 -14.34
N LEU A 311 -1.08 4.73 -13.23
CA LEU A 311 0.29 4.21 -13.20
C LEU A 311 0.40 2.69 -13.06
N VAL A 312 -0.72 1.94 -12.92
CA VAL A 312 -0.71 0.51 -12.58
C VAL A 312 -1.39 -0.32 -13.65
N GLU A 313 -0.63 -1.24 -14.24
CA GLU A 313 -1.17 -2.35 -15.02
C GLU A 313 -1.17 -3.63 -14.15
N ILE A 314 -2.29 -4.36 -14.14
CA ILE A 314 -2.38 -5.67 -13.48
C ILE A 314 -2.37 -6.74 -14.56
N ILE A 315 -1.36 -7.60 -14.51
CA ILE A 315 -1.14 -8.68 -15.48
C ILE A 315 -1.32 -10.05 -14.81
N GLU A 316 -1.97 -10.98 -15.50
CA GLU A 316 -1.94 -12.40 -15.14
C GLU A 316 -0.66 -13.01 -15.71
N VAL A 317 0.32 -13.30 -14.86
CA VAL A 317 1.64 -13.81 -15.27
C VAL A 317 1.68 -15.34 -15.40
N GLY A 318 0.67 -16.02 -14.88
CA GLY A 318 0.49 -17.46 -14.96
C GLY A 318 -0.68 -17.95 -14.12
N ARG A 319 -0.88 -19.27 -14.05
CA ARG A 319 -1.93 -19.89 -13.22
C ARG A 319 -1.34 -21.05 -12.42
N SER A 320 -1.76 -21.19 -11.16
CA SER A 320 -1.30 -22.23 -10.24
C SER A 320 -1.73 -23.64 -10.66
N VAL A 321 -1.23 -24.66 -9.95
CA VAL A 321 -1.64 -26.06 -10.16
C VAL A 321 -3.16 -26.30 -10.02
N ARG A 322 -3.89 -25.55 -9.17
CA ARG A 322 -5.37 -25.58 -9.11
C ARG A 322 -6.05 -24.52 -10.01
N ASP A 323 -5.37 -24.04 -11.05
CA ASP A 323 -5.90 -23.07 -12.02
C ASP A 323 -6.28 -21.71 -11.40
N ARG A 324 -5.63 -21.30 -10.30
CA ARG A 324 -5.80 -19.94 -9.76
C ARG A 324 -4.91 -18.96 -10.52
N PRO A 325 -5.40 -17.79 -10.93
CA PRO A 325 -4.55 -16.78 -11.54
C PRO A 325 -3.47 -16.30 -10.55
N ILE A 326 -2.30 -15.95 -11.09
CA ILE A 326 -1.20 -15.33 -10.36
C ILE A 326 -1.01 -13.95 -10.98
N TYR A 327 -1.31 -12.92 -10.19
CA TYR A 327 -1.26 -11.53 -10.65
C TYR A 327 0.05 -10.84 -10.23
N ALA A 328 0.59 -10.03 -11.13
CA ALA A 328 1.60 -9.04 -10.83
C ALA A 328 1.09 -7.63 -11.15
N ALA A 329 1.56 -6.64 -10.39
CA ALA A 329 1.36 -5.23 -10.67
C ALA A 329 2.62 -4.67 -11.32
N VAL A 330 2.46 -4.02 -12.46
CA VAL A 330 3.49 -3.28 -13.18
C VAL A 330 3.20 -1.80 -12.97
N ILE A 331 4.16 -1.05 -12.43
CA ILE A 331 3.97 0.31 -11.93
C ILE A 331 4.94 1.25 -12.63
N GLY A 332 4.42 2.25 -13.33
CA GLY A 332 5.19 3.16 -14.19
C GLY A 332 5.24 2.69 -15.65
N ASP A 333 6.27 3.12 -16.39
CA ASP A 333 6.46 2.78 -17.80
C ASP A 333 7.14 1.39 -17.95
N PRO A 334 6.46 0.37 -18.49
CA PRO A 334 7.00 -1.00 -18.60
C PRO A 334 8.19 -1.14 -19.54
N THR A 335 8.51 -0.12 -20.35
CA THR A 335 9.67 -0.13 -21.24
C THR A 335 10.97 0.27 -20.55
N LYS A 336 10.89 0.76 -19.31
CA LYS A 336 12.03 1.16 -18.48
C LYS A 336 12.72 -0.05 -17.83
N PRO A 337 13.98 0.10 -17.40
CA PRO A 337 14.59 -0.79 -16.42
C PRO A 337 13.64 -1.03 -15.23
N ALA A 338 13.57 -2.25 -14.72
CA ALA A 338 12.61 -2.64 -13.69
C ALA A 338 13.29 -3.14 -12.42
N TYR A 339 12.78 -2.73 -11.27
CA TYR A 339 13.02 -3.40 -9.99
C TYR A 339 11.86 -4.35 -9.69
N TYR A 340 12.17 -5.64 -9.51
CA TYR A 340 11.17 -6.70 -9.32
C TYR A 340 11.11 -7.16 -7.86
N ILE A 341 9.90 -7.24 -7.29
CA ILE A 341 9.64 -7.77 -5.95
C ILE A 341 8.80 -9.05 -6.10
N ASN A 342 9.39 -10.19 -5.79
CA ASN A 342 8.70 -11.47 -5.62
C ASN A 342 8.31 -11.65 -4.14
N ALA A 343 7.18 -12.32 -3.86
CA ALA A 343 6.76 -12.60 -2.50
C ALA A 343 5.97 -13.91 -2.36
N ALA A 344 6.13 -14.53 -1.19
CA ALA A 344 5.34 -15.68 -0.74
C ALA A 344 5.36 -16.88 -1.70
N SER A 345 6.56 -17.27 -2.15
CA SER A 345 6.85 -18.56 -2.78
C SER A 345 6.43 -19.73 -1.88
N HIS A 346 6.38 -19.53 -0.56
CA HIS A 346 5.73 -20.47 0.36
C HIS A 346 4.39 -19.94 0.89
N GLY A 347 3.32 -20.74 0.80
CA GLY A 347 1.95 -20.32 1.12
C GLY A 347 1.72 -19.90 2.59
N THR A 348 2.60 -20.29 3.51
CA THR A 348 2.54 -19.88 4.93
C THR A 348 3.12 -18.48 5.20
N GLU A 349 3.78 -17.85 4.24
CA GLU A 349 4.54 -16.60 4.41
C GLU A 349 3.67 -15.37 4.15
N VAL A 350 2.70 -15.23 5.03
CA VAL A 350 1.57 -14.32 4.87
C VAL A 350 1.96 -12.85 5.05
N GLY A 351 3.04 -12.56 5.79
CA GLY A 351 3.57 -11.22 6.01
C GLY A 351 4.35 -10.67 4.83
N ALA A 352 5.11 -11.51 4.14
CA ALA A 352 5.75 -11.17 2.86
C ALA A 352 4.73 -10.75 1.80
N ALA A 353 3.65 -11.53 1.65
CA ALA A 353 2.56 -11.19 0.74
C ALA A 353 1.85 -9.87 1.11
N GLU A 354 1.62 -9.66 2.41
CA GLU A 354 1.02 -8.42 2.91
C GLU A 354 1.89 -7.19 2.62
N ALA A 355 3.20 -7.29 2.86
CA ALA A 355 4.17 -6.24 2.50
C ALA A 355 4.09 -5.91 1.00
N ALA A 356 4.08 -6.94 0.16
CA ALA A 356 4.03 -6.78 -1.29
C ALA A 356 2.73 -6.12 -1.79
N TRP A 357 1.56 -6.51 -1.27
CA TRP A 357 0.30 -5.81 -1.59
C TRP A 357 0.34 -4.34 -1.17
N LEU A 358 0.80 -4.02 0.05
CA LEU A 358 0.91 -2.61 0.47
C LEU A 358 1.88 -1.82 -0.42
N LEU A 359 2.99 -2.43 -0.85
CA LEU A 359 3.96 -1.81 -1.75
C LEU A 359 3.36 -1.42 -3.10
N VAL A 360 2.46 -2.24 -3.69
CA VAL A 360 1.76 -1.89 -4.94
C VAL A 360 1.07 -0.54 -4.83
N ARG A 361 0.43 -0.27 -3.69
CA ARG A 361 -0.21 1.03 -3.42
C ARG A 361 0.78 2.11 -3.03
N GLU A 362 1.76 1.81 -2.19
CA GLU A 362 2.69 2.83 -1.70
C GLU A 362 3.54 3.42 -2.83
N PHE A 363 3.95 2.62 -3.81
CA PHE A 363 4.66 3.13 -4.98
C PHE A 363 3.80 4.05 -5.86
N THR A 364 2.47 3.91 -5.92
CA THR A 364 1.62 4.90 -6.64
C THR A 364 1.46 6.22 -5.88
N GLN A 365 1.63 6.20 -4.55
CA GLN A 365 1.54 7.39 -3.69
C GLN A 365 2.87 8.16 -3.61
N GLU A 366 4.00 7.49 -3.84
CA GLU A 366 5.30 8.14 -3.94
C GLU A 366 5.39 9.00 -5.21
N LYS A 367 5.17 10.32 -5.05
CA LYS A 367 5.51 11.35 -6.06
C LYS A 367 7.02 11.46 -6.24
N SER A 368 7.61 10.42 -6.83
CA SER A 368 9.04 10.24 -7.02
C SER A 368 9.40 10.36 -8.50
N LEU A 369 10.55 10.96 -8.79
CA LEU A 369 11.11 10.96 -10.15
C LEU A 369 11.51 9.55 -10.61
N MET A 370 11.69 8.62 -9.67
CA MET A 370 12.00 7.22 -9.92
C MET A 370 11.11 6.56 -10.97
N LEU A 371 9.78 6.80 -10.93
CA LEU A 371 8.85 6.21 -11.90
C LEU A 371 8.91 6.83 -13.31
N MET A 372 9.74 7.86 -13.53
CA MET A 372 10.06 8.38 -14.88
C MET A 372 11.26 7.65 -15.52
N ASP A 373 12.15 7.12 -14.68
CA ASP A 373 13.40 6.49 -15.08
C ASP A 373 13.34 4.95 -15.01
N MET A 374 12.51 4.40 -14.11
CA MET A 374 12.48 2.99 -13.73
C MET A 374 11.03 2.51 -13.49
N CYS A 375 10.75 1.26 -13.84
CA CYS A 375 9.52 0.55 -13.52
C CYS A 375 9.64 -0.19 -12.18
N ILE A 376 8.53 -0.36 -11.46
CA ILE A 376 8.45 -1.30 -10.32
C ILE A 376 7.50 -2.43 -10.71
N ILE A 377 7.91 -3.68 -10.51
CA ILE A 377 7.05 -4.84 -10.72
C ILE A 377 6.92 -5.60 -9.41
N VAL A 378 5.70 -5.94 -9.02
CA VAL A 378 5.42 -6.65 -7.75
C VAL A 378 4.55 -7.86 -8.03
N LEU A 379 5.00 -9.05 -7.62
CA LEU A 379 4.23 -10.29 -7.60
C LEU A 379 3.94 -10.64 -6.13
N PRO A 380 2.76 -10.28 -5.57
CA PRO A 380 2.54 -10.37 -4.12
C PRO A 380 2.35 -11.78 -3.56
N ASN A 381 2.02 -12.76 -4.39
CA ASN A 381 1.61 -14.09 -3.92
C ASN A 381 1.91 -15.15 -4.99
N GLN A 382 3.15 -15.65 -5.02
CA GLN A 382 3.56 -16.67 -5.98
C GLN A 382 2.87 -18.02 -5.75
N ASN A 383 2.50 -18.34 -4.50
CA ASN A 383 1.84 -19.59 -4.11
C ASN A 383 0.40 -19.36 -3.59
N PRO A 384 -0.55 -18.94 -4.45
CA PRO A 384 -1.94 -18.76 -4.04
C PRO A 384 -2.59 -20.09 -3.64
N ASP A 385 -1.98 -21.21 -4.00
CA ASP A 385 -2.63 -22.50 -3.93
C ASP A 385 -2.73 -23.08 -2.53
N ASN A 386 -1.65 -22.92 -1.76
CA ASN A 386 -1.56 -23.34 -0.37
C ASN A 386 -1.37 -22.15 0.59
N ARG A 387 -1.84 -20.96 0.20
CA ARG A 387 -1.90 -19.80 1.11
C ARG A 387 -2.58 -20.19 2.42
N PHE A 388 -1.97 -19.86 3.56
CA PHE A 388 -2.32 -20.30 4.93
C PHE A 388 -2.21 -21.79 5.25
N ILE A 389 -1.91 -22.66 4.28
CA ILE A 389 -2.03 -24.13 4.44
C ILE A 389 -0.66 -24.80 4.58
N ALA A 390 0.28 -24.54 3.67
CA ALA A 390 1.55 -25.27 3.63
C ALA A 390 2.66 -24.46 2.96
N ARG A 391 3.91 -24.87 3.23
CA ARG A 391 5.11 -24.30 2.61
C ARG A 391 5.14 -24.54 1.09
N GLY A 392 5.04 -25.80 0.66
CA GLY A 392 5.04 -26.13 -0.76
C GLY A 392 3.73 -25.78 -1.49
N ASN A 393 3.75 -25.80 -2.82
CA ASN A 393 2.56 -25.64 -3.68
C ASN A 393 1.61 -26.85 -3.56
N LYS A 394 0.56 -26.92 -4.39
CA LYS A 394 -0.38 -28.08 -4.40
C LYS A 394 0.30 -29.43 -4.58
N ASN A 395 1.42 -29.50 -5.29
CA ASN A 395 2.19 -30.73 -5.49
C ASN A 395 3.13 -31.06 -4.31
N ALA A 396 3.10 -30.25 -3.25
CA ALA A 396 4.04 -30.25 -2.12
C ALA A 396 5.49 -29.93 -2.51
N VAL A 397 5.71 -29.31 -3.68
CA VAL A 397 7.02 -28.83 -4.11
C VAL A 397 7.31 -27.48 -3.47
N ASP A 398 8.53 -27.33 -2.93
CA ASP A 398 9.06 -26.05 -2.48
C ASP A 398 9.43 -25.22 -3.72
N ILE A 399 8.64 -24.18 -4.02
CA ILE A 399 8.86 -23.32 -5.21
C ILE A 399 10.21 -22.61 -5.12
N ASN A 400 10.70 -22.29 -3.91
CA ASN A 400 12.03 -21.72 -3.73
C ASN A 400 13.14 -22.80 -3.77
N ARG A 401 12.87 -23.97 -4.38
CA ARG A 401 13.86 -24.98 -4.80
C ARG A 401 13.74 -25.38 -6.28
N ASP A 402 12.83 -24.76 -7.03
CA ASP A 402 12.49 -25.12 -8.42
C ASP A 402 13.20 -24.25 -9.48
N TRP A 403 14.14 -23.37 -9.10
CA TRP A 403 14.73 -22.40 -10.05
C TRP A 403 15.76 -22.97 -11.03
N VAL A 404 16.18 -24.22 -10.85
CA VAL A 404 16.99 -24.97 -11.82
C VAL A 404 16.08 -25.74 -12.77
N ASP A 405 15.26 -26.66 -12.24
CA ASP A 405 14.44 -27.60 -13.03
C ASP A 405 13.20 -26.94 -13.64
N LYS A 406 12.61 -25.95 -12.95
CA LYS A 406 11.48 -25.12 -13.39
C LYS A 406 10.28 -25.97 -13.81
N GLU A 407 9.88 -26.91 -12.96
CA GLU A 407 8.75 -27.79 -13.25
C GLU A 407 7.41 -27.20 -12.82
N GLN A 408 7.38 -26.27 -11.85
CA GLN A 408 6.12 -25.76 -11.29
C GLN A 408 5.58 -24.56 -12.07
N PRO A 409 4.26 -24.49 -12.32
CA PRO A 409 3.65 -23.38 -13.03
C PRO A 409 3.73 -22.06 -12.24
N GLU A 410 3.81 -22.14 -10.90
CA GLU A 410 4.10 -20.98 -10.05
C GLU A 410 5.51 -20.40 -10.29
N THR A 411 6.50 -21.23 -10.66
CA THR A 411 7.84 -20.79 -11.06
C THR A 411 7.81 -20.13 -12.43
N HIS A 412 7.07 -20.72 -13.39
CA HIS A 412 6.86 -20.12 -14.72
C HIS A 412 6.20 -18.74 -14.63
N ALA A 413 5.27 -18.55 -13.70
CA ALA A 413 4.62 -17.26 -13.45
C ALA A 413 5.60 -16.17 -13.00
N ALA A 414 6.56 -16.48 -12.12
CA ALA A 414 7.61 -15.53 -11.76
C ALA A 414 8.63 -15.31 -12.90
N MET A 415 8.97 -16.37 -13.64
CA MET A 415 9.83 -16.27 -14.84
C MET A 415 9.23 -15.41 -15.96
N HIS A 416 7.89 -15.36 -16.07
CA HIS A 416 7.23 -14.49 -17.05
C HIS A 416 7.69 -13.04 -16.91
N ILE A 417 7.86 -12.54 -15.68
CA ILE A 417 8.33 -11.18 -15.42
C ILE A 417 9.78 -11.02 -15.89
N LEU A 418 10.67 -11.92 -15.46
CA LEU A 418 12.10 -11.89 -15.80
C LEU A 418 12.38 -12.01 -17.31
N ASN A 419 11.49 -12.67 -18.05
CA ASN A 419 11.62 -12.89 -19.50
C ASN A 419 11.00 -11.79 -20.37
N ASN A 420 10.06 -10.98 -19.85
CA ASN A 420 9.34 -9.97 -20.64
C ASN A 420 9.66 -8.52 -20.24
N TYR A 421 10.34 -8.29 -19.11
CA TYR A 421 10.69 -6.95 -18.62
C TYR A 421 12.20 -6.83 -18.38
N ASN A 422 12.75 -5.61 -18.53
CA ASN A 422 14.17 -5.33 -18.29
C ASN A 422 14.50 -5.27 -16.79
N VAL A 423 14.37 -6.40 -16.07
CA VAL A 423 14.61 -6.46 -14.61
C VAL A 423 16.10 -6.32 -14.33
N VAL A 424 16.52 -5.21 -13.68
CA VAL A 424 17.92 -4.89 -13.35
C VAL A 424 18.31 -5.22 -11.91
N ALA A 425 17.32 -5.33 -11.02
CA ALA A 425 17.49 -5.80 -9.65
C ALA A 425 16.21 -6.52 -9.18
N ALA A 426 16.33 -7.48 -8.26
CA ALA A 426 15.15 -8.15 -7.69
C ALA A 426 15.27 -8.45 -6.20
N THR A 427 14.13 -8.46 -5.50
CA THR A 427 14.02 -8.85 -4.09
C THR A 427 13.04 -10.00 -3.93
N ASP A 428 13.38 -10.96 -3.07
CA ASP A 428 12.57 -12.14 -2.74
C ASP A 428 12.11 -12.05 -1.28
N LEU A 429 10.83 -11.72 -1.07
CA LEU A 429 10.23 -11.55 0.25
C LEU A 429 9.72 -12.88 0.81
N HIS A 430 10.26 -13.25 1.96
CA HIS A 430 9.96 -14.48 2.70
C HIS A 430 9.62 -14.20 4.18
N ASN A 431 9.24 -15.25 4.92
CA ASN A 431 9.02 -15.17 6.36
C ASN A 431 9.72 -16.33 7.10
N PHE A 432 10.56 -16.02 8.08
CA PHE A 432 11.26 -17.01 8.91
C PHE A 432 11.01 -16.87 10.41
N GLY A 433 11.06 -17.99 11.14
CA GLY A 433 10.68 -18.09 12.55
C GLY A 433 11.66 -17.54 13.61
N TYR A 434 12.68 -16.74 13.26
CA TYR A 434 13.67 -16.28 14.26
C TYR A 434 13.14 -15.15 15.17
N PRO A 435 13.61 -15.04 16.43
CA PRO A 435 13.18 -13.97 17.34
C PRO A 435 13.76 -12.62 16.89
N ARG A 436 12.89 -11.69 16.46
CA ARG A 436 13.18 -10.29 16.05
C ARG A 436 14.18 -10.03 14.93
N HIS A 437 15.03 -10.98 14.53
CA HIS A 437 16.09 -10.75 13.55
C HIS A 437 15.58 -10.93 12.12
N VAL A 438 15.49 -9.83 11.37
CA VAL A 438 15.33 -9.87 9.91
C VAL A 438 16.58 -10.55 9.34
N SER A 439 16.40 -11.61 8.56
CA SER A 439 17.53 -12.30 7.94
C SER A 439 17.65 -11.88 6.49
N LEU A 440 18.82 -11.40 6.09
CA LEU A 440 19.10 -10.98 4.72
C LEU A 440 20.07 -11.96 4.06
N LYS A 441 19.98 -12.10 2.72
CA LYS A 441 20.97 -12.85 1.94
C LYS A 441 21.13 -12.32 0.53
N GLU A 442 22.33 -11.89 0.22
CA GLU A 442 22.84 -11.62 -1.12
C GLU A 442 22.88 -12.89 -1.98
N ALA A 443 22.76 -12.76 -3.30
CA ALA A 443 23.12 -13.83 -4.22
C ALA A 443 24.62 -14.18 -4.13
N ILE A 444 24.92 -15.48 -4.12
CA ILE A 444 26.29 -16.02 -4.12
C ILE A 444 26.59 -16.86 -5.38
N TYR A 445 25.80 -16.64 -6.44
CA TYR A 445 25.95 -17.21 -7.79
C TYR A 445 25.76 -16.08 -8.82
N GLY A 446 26.20 -16.32 -10.06
CA GLY A 446 26.27 -15.30 -11.12
C GLY A 446 27.70 -14.79 -11.34
N THR A 447 27.84 -13.70 -12.09
CA THR A 447 29.15 -13.05 -12.31
C THR A 447 29.67 -12.40 -11.02
N PRO A 448 30.99 -12.16 -10.89
CA PRO A 448 31.55 -11.36 -9.78
C PRO A 448 30.84 -10.02 -9.57
N GLU A 449 30.42 -9.39 -10.66
CA GLU A 449 29.75 -8.10 -10.70
C GLU A 449 28.30 -8.20 -10.19
N VAL A 450 27.55 -9.24 -10.58
CA VAL A 450 26.21 -9.55 -10.06
C VAL A 450 26.25 -9.84 -8.56
N MET A 451 27.25 -10.62 -8.10
CA MET A 451 27.43 -10.90 -6.67
C MET A 451 27.84 -9.64 -5.89
N ALA A 452 28.71 -8.79 -6.45
CA ALA A 452 29.08 -7.51 -5.84
C ALA A 452 27.87 -6.57 -5.68
N LYS A 453 27.04 -6.42 -6.72
CA LYS A 453 25.79 -5.63 -6.62
C LYS A 453 24.78 -6.25 -5.67
N SER A 454 24.71 -7.57 -5.57
CA SER A 454 23.87 -8.25 -4.57
C SER A 454 24.36 -7.99 -3.13
N GLN A 455 25.67 -7.91 -2.91
CA GLN A 455 26.27 -7.50 -1.63
C GLN A 455 25.99 -6.02 -1.30
N GLU A 456 26.03 -5.11 -2.29
CA GLU A 456 25.62 -3.71 -2.10
C GLU A 456 24.15 -3.60 -1.62
N LEU A 457 23.24 -4.41 -2.18
CA LEU A 457 21.85 -4.46 -1.74
C LEU A 457 21.71 -5.00 -0.29
N PHE A 458 22.48 -6.03 0.06
CA PHE A 458 22.53 -6.54 1.44
C PHE A 458 23.01 -5.45 2.42
N ASP A 459 24.09 -4.74 2.11
CA ASP A 459 24.69 -3.74 2.99
C ASP A 459 23.76 -2.53 3.17
N LEU A 460 23.11 -2.10 2.07
CA LEU A 460 22.07 -1.08 2.07
C LEU A 460 20.90 -1.44 2.99
N VAL A 461 20.32 -2.63 2.82
CA VAL A 461 19.11 -3.02 3.56
C VAL A 461 19.45 -3.32 5.02
N THR A 462 20.63 -3.87 5.31
CA THR A 462 21.16 -3.98 6.68
C THR A 462 21.20 -2.61 7.34
N THR A 463 21.91 -1.65 6.72
CA THR A 463 22.02 -0.28 7.23
C THR A 463 20.66 0.41 7.36
N THR A 464 19.74 0.18 6.43
CA THR A 464 18.38 0.76 6.46
C THR A 464 17.59 0.28 7.68
N LEU A 465 17.60 -1.04 7.92
CA LEU A 465 16.86 -1.68 8.99
C LEU A 465 17.48 -1.42 10.37
N GLU A 466 18.80 -1.41 10.48
CA GLU A 466 19.50 -1.05 11.73
C GLU A 466 19.26 0.41 12.13
N ASN A 467 19.18 1.34 11.17
CA ASN A 467 18.80 2.74 11.43
C ASN A 467 17.32 2.93 11.82
N ASP A 468 16.50 1.88 11.65
CA ASP A 468 15.09 1.81 12.06
C ASP A 468 14.91 0.97 13.35
N ASP A 469 16.00 0.78 14.12
CA ASP A 469 16.08 -0.03 15.34
C ASP A 469 15.65 -1.52 15.16
N GLN A 470 15.65 -2.03 13.92
CA GLN A 470 15.39 -3.45 13.65
C GLN A 470 16.69 -4.26 13.80
N LEU A 471 16.57 -5.48 14.36
CA LEU A 471 17.70 -6.41 14.44
C LEU A 471 17.87 -7.09 13.08
N VAL A 472 19.08 -7.08 12.54
CA VAL A 472 19.44 -7.71 11.27
C VAL A 472 20.47 -8.81 11.49
N ARG A 473 20.47 -9.82 10.62
CA ARG A 473 21.55 -10.81 10.51
C ARG A 473 21.71 -11.29 9.08
N ARG A 474 22.88 -11.81 8.72
CA ARG A 474 23.05 -12.60 7.49
C ARG A 474 22.43 -13.99 7.69
N TYR A 475 21.64 -14.45 6.71
CA TYR A 475 21.13 -15.82 6.66
C TYR A 475 22.25 -16.78 6.23
N ASP A 476 22.15 -18.06 6.61
CA ASP A 476 23.21 -19.05 6.39
C ASP A 476 23.64 -19.16 4.90
N PRO A 477 24.94 -19.16 4.58
CA PRO A 477 25.45 -19.26 3.21
C PRO A 477 24.99 -20.53 2.45
N GLU A 478 24.59 -21.63 3.08
CA GLU A 478 24.17 -22.88 2.38
C GLU A 478 22.78 -22.79 1.72
N ALA A 479 22.61 -21.94 0.69
CA ALA A 479 21.48 -22.00 -0.24
C ALA A 479 21.96 -22.53 -1.62
N PRO A 480 21.24 -23.48 -2.24
CA PRO A 480 21.55 -23.94 -3.59
C PRO A 480 21.27 -22.84 -4.62
N ASN A 481 21.74 -23.02 -5.86
CA ASN A 481 21.31 -22.20 -7.00
C ASN A 481 19.84 -22.40 -7.39
N SER A 482 19.17 -23.39 -6.81
CA SER A 482 17.75 -23.66 -7.06
C SER A 482 16.76 -22.77 -6.28
N SER A 483 17.25 -21.81 -5.50
CA SER A 483 16.43 -20.71 -4.95
C SER A 483 16.25 -19.57 -5.95
N PHE A 484 15.22 -18.73 -5.77
CA PHE A 484 15.00 -17.51 -6.54
C PHE A 484 16.26 -16.65 -6.54
N THR A 485 16.77 -16.30 -5.36
CA THR A 485 17.89 -15.36 -5.18
C THR A 485 19.09 -15.74 -6.04
N ASN A 486 19.54 -16.98 -5.90
CA ASN A 486 20.72 -17.48 -6.61
C ASN A 486 20.41 -17.84 -8.06
N GLY A 487 19.27 -18.46 -8.34
CA GLY A 487 18.89 -18.90 -9.69
C GLY A 487 18.59 -17.73 -10.63
N VAL A 488 17.98 -16.66 -10.12
CA VAL A 488 17.75 -15.41 -10.87
C VAL A 488 19.07 -14.69 -11.15
N ALA A 489 19.97 -14.63 -10.17
CA ALA A 489 21.30 -14.05 -10.34
C ALA A 489 22.17 -14.83 -11.34
N GLU A 490 22.15 -16.17 -11.28
CA GLU A 490 22.94 -17.05 -12.16
C GLU A 490 22.44 -17.07 -13.61
N GLN A 491 21.13 -16.92 -13.85
CA GLN A 491 20.51 -17.19 -15.15
C GLN A 491 20.00 -15.95 -15.89
N TRP A 492 19.77 -14.82 -15.21
CA TRP A 492 19.32 -13.55 -15.82
C TRP A 492 20.30 -12.38 -15.59
N ASN A 493 21.46 -12.62 -14.95
CA ASN A 493 22.46 -11.63 -14.55
C ASN A 493 21.84 -10.44 -13.80
N VAL A 494 20.95 -10.73 -12.84
CA VAL A 494 20.24 -9.74 -12.02
C VAL A 494 20.77 -9.76 -10.60
N ALA A 495 21.15 -8.61 -10.06
CA ALA A 495 21.50 -8.50 -8.64
C ALA A 495 20.27 -8.76 -7.76
N THR A 496 20.37 -9.65 -6.78
CA THR A 496 19.23 -10.02 -5.93
C THR A 496 19.50 -10.03 -4.43
N LEU A 497 18.42 -9.85 -3.67
CA LEU A 497 18.40 -9.90 -2.21
C LEU A 497 17.21 -10.72 -1.71
N LEU A 498 17.46 -11.67 -0.82
CA LEU A 498 16.42 -12.36 -0.05
C LEU A 498 16.20 -11.64 1.29
N ILE A 499 14.94 -11.52 1.69
CA ILE A 499 14.54 -10.88 2.95
C ILE A 499 13.58 -11.80 3.71
N GLU A 500 14.07 -12.41 4.79
CA GLU A 500 13.27 -13.15 5.76
C GLU A 500 12.70 -12.21 6.83
N ILE A 501 11.40 -11.90 6.71
CA ILE A 501 10.69 -11.12 7.71
C ILE A 501 10.33 -12.05 8.89
N PRO A 502 10.67 -11.72 10.15
CA PRO A 502 10.32 -12.54 11.30
C PRO A 502 8.82 -12.82 11.38
N CYS A 503 8.44 -14.09 11.55
CA CYS A 503 7.04 -14.51 11.72
C CYS A 503 6.77 -15.30 13.01
N GLY A 504 7.83 -15.70 13.72
CA GLY A 504 7.80 -16.45 14.98
C GLY A 504 7.67 -17.96 14.79
N GLY A 505 8.64 -18.72 15.33
CA GLY A 505 8.52 -20.16 15.55
C GLY A 505 9.72 -21.00 15.10
N TYR A 506 10.64 -21.27 16.02
CA TYR A 506 11.40 -22.53 16.06
C TYR A 506 11.56 -22.97 17.51
N ASN A 507 11.59 -24.27 17.76
CA ASN A 507 11.46 -24.88 19.11
C ASN A 507 12.75 -24.81 19.95
N ASP A 508 13.41 -23.65 20.01
CA ASP A 508 14.58 -23.48 20.87
C ASP A 508 14.16 -22.95 22.24
N TRP A 509 14.38 -23.76 23.29
CA TRP A 509 13.75 -23.67 24.62
C TRP A 509 14.30 -22.52 25.50
N THR A 510 14.84 -21.47 24.87
CA THR A 510 15.69 -20.45 25.50
C THR A 510 15.32 -19.02 25.15
N PHE A 511 14.52 -18.79 24.10
CA PHE A 511 14.06 -17.46 23.71
C PHE A 511 12.58 -17.25 24.03
N ASP A 512 12.28 -16.12 24.67
CA ASP A 512 10.92 -15.67 24.95
C ASP A 512 10.15 -15.47 23.63
N HIS A 513 8.90 -15.93 23.56
CA HIS A 513 8.20 -16.12 22.28
C HIS A 513 7.83 -14.79 21.62
N TYR A 514 8.68 -14.30 20.72
CA TYR A 514 8.38 -13.11 19.93
C TYR A 514 7.50 -13.42 18.71
N TYR A 515 6.24 -13.00 18.79
CA TYR A 515 5.30 -13.01 17.66
C TYR A 515 5.10 -11.57 17.13
N PRO A 516 5.74 -11.19 16.02
CA PRO A 516 5.57 -9.87 15.43
C PRO A 516 4.17 -9.68 14.85
N THR A 517 3.61 -8.47 14.99
CA THR A 517 2.27 -8.14 14.49
C THR A 517 2.24 -8.11 12.95
N PRO A 518 1.06 -8.35 12.32
CA PRO A 518 0.92 -8.25 10.87
C PRO A 518 1.39 -6.91 10.29
N TYR A 519 1.05 -5.80 10.96
CA TYR A 519 1.49 -4.46 10.60
C TYR A 519 3.02 -4.30 10.63
N TRP A 520 3.70 -4.84 11.65
CA TRP A 520 5.17 -4.76 11.72
C TRP A 520 5.84 -5.59 10.62
N GLN A 521 5.32 -6.79 10.33
CA GLN A 521 5.86 -7.63 9.25
C GLN A 521 5.72 -6.94 7.89
N ALA A 522 4.53 -6.39 7.60
CA ALA A 522 4.29 -5.65 6.37
C ALA A 522 5.16 -4.38 6.26
N TYR A 523 5.31 -3.65 7.38
CA TYR A 523 6.14 -2.45 7.48
C TYR A 523 7.63 -2.73 7.18
N VAL A 524 8.22 -3.75 7.81
CA VAL A 524 9.65 -4.09 7.64
C VAL A 524 9.96 -4.49 6.20
N GLY A 525 9.14 -5.37 5.58
CA GLY A 525 9.28 -5.72 4.17
C GLY A 525 9.11 -4.50 3.25
N GLY A 526 8.15 -3.64 3.57
CA GLY A 526 7.89 -2.39 2.86
C GLY A 526 9.07 -1.41 2.91
N LEU A 527 9.64 -1.20 4.10
CA LEU A 527 10.78 -0.31 4.32
C LEU A 527 12.00 -0.76 3.51
N ALA A 528 12.36 -2.04 3.60
CA ALA A 528 13.49 -2.61 2.88
C ALA A 528 13.32 -2.52 1.36
N CYS A 529 12.14 -2.83 0.82
CA CYS A 529 11.87 -2.75 -0.62
C CYS A 529 11.90 -1.30 -1.15
N LYS A 530 11.35 -0.33 -0.40
CA LYS A 530 11.38 1.09 -0.79
C LYS A 530 12.80 1.67 -0.75
N ALA A 531 13.62 1.26 0.22
CA ALA A 531 15.04 1.64 0.27
C ALA A 531 15.81 1.05 -0.91
N THR A 532 15.59 -0.24 -1.21
CA THR A 532 16.17 -0.94 -2.37
C THR A 532 15.81 -0.23 -3.68
N ALA A 533 14.52 0.02 -3.95
CA ALA A 533 14.07 0.73 -5.14
C ALA A 533 14.75 2.10 -5.32
N LYS A 534 14.85 2.88 -4.24
CA LYS A 534 15.50 4.21 -4.25
C LYS A 534 17.01 4.13 -4.46
N TYR A 535 17.66 3.05 -4.05
CA TYR A 535 19.09 2.84 -4.27
C TYR A 535 19.37 2.36 -5.70
N VAL A 536 18.60 1.40 -6.21
CA VAL A 536 18.71 0.93 -7.61
C VAL A 536 18.50 2.09 -8.56
N TRP A 537 17.45 2.92 -8.37
CA TRP A 537 17.22 4.12 -9.17
C TRP A 537 18.39 5.12 -9.15
N ARG A 538 19.02 5.35 -7.98
CA ARG A 538 20.15 6.27 -7.86
C ARG A 538 21.43 5.79 -8.54
N ASN A 539 21.57 4.49 -8.76
CA ASN A 539 22.74 3.85 -9.36
C ASN A 539 22.34 3.06 -10.63
N LEU A 540 21.29 3.51 -11.33
CA LEU A 540 20.59 2.69 -12.33
C LEU A 540 21.50 2.23 -13.46
N SER A 541 22.40 3.11 -13.91
CA SER A 541 23.44 2.81 -14.91
C SER A 541 24.31 1.62 -14.55
N ASP A 542 24.60 1.44 -13.26
CA ASP A 542 25.50 0.40 -12.79
C ASP A 542 24.78 -0.95 -12.76
N PHE A 543 23.50 -0.96 -12.36
CA PHE A 543 22.66 -2.17 -12.42
C PHE A 543 22.33 -2.57 -13.87
N GLU A 544 22.12 -1.60 -14.77
CA GLU A 544 21.98 -1.87 -16.22
C GLU A 544 23.26 -2.44 -16.83
N ALA A 545 24.43 -1.89 -16.50
CA ALA A 545 25.71 -2.38 -16.99
C ALA A 545 25.95 -3.85 -16.61
N VAL A 546 25.75 -4.19 -15.33
CA VAL A 546 25.93 -5.55 -14.80
C VAL A 546 24.97 -6.57 -15.43
N LYS A 547 23.77 -6.15 -15.86
CA LYS A 547 22.82 -7.01 -16.57
C LYS A 547 23.21 -7.25 -18.04
N SER A 548 23.99 -6.35 -18.63
CA SER A 548 24.35 -6.37 -20.06
C SER A 548 25.57 -7.22 -20.41
N GLU A 549 26.31 -7.66 -19.39
CA GLU A 549 27.43 -8.61 -19.44
C GLU A 549 26.96 -10.06 -19.31
#